data_AF-A0A969PVA0-F1
#
_entry.id   AF-A0A969PVA0-F1
#
_cell.length_a   1.000
_cell.length_b   1.000
_cell.length_c   1.000
_cell.angle_alpha   90.00
_cell.angle_beta   90.00
_cell.angle_gamma   90.00
#
_symmetry.space_group_name_H-M   'P 1'
#
loop_
_entity.id
_entity.type
_entity.pdbx_description
1 polymer ?
#
loop_
_entity_poly.entity_id
_entity_poly.type
_entity_poly.pdbx_seq_one_letter_code
_entity_poly.pdbx_strand_id
1 'polypeptide(L)'
;AQSIYPLMAIRAFHGISIAAFTTGYSALVVDISPLKQRGELIGYMSLAVPIGMAIGPALGGYLQDSIGYTPLFLVSAGLGLLGFS
;
A
#
# COMPACT_ATOMS: atom_id res chain seq x y z
N ALA A 1 6.57 -3.45 29.49
CA ALA A 1 7.16 -4.53 28.68
C ALA A 1 6.40 -4.61 27.36
N GLN A 2 7.03 -4.26 26.24
CA GLN A 2 6.43 -4.47 24.91
C GLN A 2 6.75 -5.90 24.47
N SER A 3 5.74 -6.77 24.45
CA SER A 3 5.91 -8.14 23.98
C SER A 3 6.07 -8.17 22.46
N ILE A 4 7.07 -8.91 21.97
CA ILE A 4 7.37 -9.06 20.54
C ILE A 4 6.33 -9.92 19.79
N TYR A 5 5.71 -10.87 20.48
CA TYR A 5 4.72 -11.80 19.92
C TYR A 5 3.54 -11.14 19.18
N PRO A 6 2.83 -10.12 19.72
CA PRO A 6 1.76 -9.45 19.00
C PRO A 6 2.25 -8.75 17.72
N LEU A 7 3.46 -8.17 17.72
CA LEU A 7 4.03 -7.57 16.52
C LEU A 7 4.33 -8.61 15.45
N MET A 8 4.83 -9.79 15.83
CA MET A 8 5.06 -10.90 14.91
C MET A 8 3.76 -11.38 14.26
N ALA A 9 2.68 -11.52 15.04
CA ALA A 9 1.37 -11.91 14.53
C ALA A 9 0.82 -10.88 13.52
N ILE A 10 0.90 -9.58 13.85
CA ILE A 10 0.50 -8.49 12.95
C ILE A 10 1.32 -8.52 11.65
N ARG A 11 2.64 -8.74 11.74
CA ARG A 11 3.51 -8.82 10.56
C ARG A 11 3.23 -10.04 9.69
N ALA A 12 2.94 -11.19 10.29
CA ALA A 12 2.55 -12.39 9.56
C ALA A 12 1.26 -12.17 8.79
N PHE A 13 0.23 -11.63 9.46
CA PHE A 13 -1.04 -11.27 8.82
C PHE A 13 -0.84 -10.28 7.68
N HIS A 14 -0.11 -9.18 7.93
CA HIS A 14 0.21 -8.17 6.92
C HIS A 14 0.91 -8.76 5.68
N GLY A 15 1.88 -9.66 5.88
CA GLY A 15 2.56 -10.32 4.77
C GLY A 15 1.63 -11.18 3.92
N ILE A 16 0.74 -11.95 4.55
CA ILE A 16 -0.28 -12.75 3.85
C ILE A 16 -1.22 -11.83 3.06
N SER A 17 -1.68 -10.74 3.67
CA SER A 17 -2.57 -9.77 3.00
C SER A 17 -1.92 -9.14 1.78
N ILE A 18 -0.66 -8.70 1.88
CA ILE A 18 0.06 -8.14 0.74
C ILE A 18 0.19 -9.18 -0.38
N ALA A 19 0.62 -10.40 -0.07
CA ALA A 19 0.82 -11.44 -1.09
C ALA A 19 -0.48 -11.78 -1.84
N ALA A 20 -1.60 -11.90 -1.11
CA ALA A 20 -2.91 -12.13 -1.69
C ALA A 20 -3.35 -10.95 -2.57
N PHE A 21 -3.20 -9.71 -2.07
CA PHE A 21 -3.57 -8.50 -2.80
C PHE A 21 -2.76 -8.32 -4.08
N THR A 22 -1.42 -8.39 -4.01
CA THR A 22 -0.56 -8.17 -5.18
C THR A 22 -0.82 -9.18 -6.29
N THR A 23 -1.07 -10.44 -5.92
CA THR A 23 -1.37 -11.51 -6.88
C THR A 23 -2.73 -11.27 -7.55
N GLY A 24 -3.78 -11.03 -6.75
CA GLY A 24 -5.12 -10.79 -7.26
C GLY A 24 -5.22 -9.53 -8.12
N TYR A 25 -4.61 -8.43 -7.66
CA TYR A 25 -4.57 -7.16 -8.39
C TYR A 25 -3.86 -7.31 -9.75
N SER A 26 -2.72 -8.02 -9.80
CA SER A 26 -2.00 -8.27 -11.06
C SER A 26 -2.82 -9.07 -12.05
N ALA A 27 -3.48 -10.13 -11.60
CA ALA A 27 -4.36 -10.94 -12.45
C ALA A 27 -5.56 -10.11 -12.95
N LEU A 28 -6.21 -9.35 -12.06
CA LEU A 28 -7.37 -8.53 -12.40
C LEU A 28 -7.05 -7.49 -13.47
N VAL A 29 -5.96 -6.73 -13.31
CA VAL A 29 -5.54 -5.72 -14.30
C VAL A 29 -5.31 -6.38 -15.65
N VAL A 30 -4.64 -7.54 -15.66
CA VAL A 30 -4.36 -8.32 -16.87
C VAL A 30 -5.66 -8.80 -17.54
N ASP A 31 -6.66 -9.23 -16.78
CA ASP A 31 -7.92 -9.77 -17.29
C ASP A 31 -8.85 -8.68 -17.86
N ILE A 32 -8.91 -7.51 -17.24
CA ILE A 32 -9.77 -6.40 -17.70
C ILE A 32 -9.12 -5.55 -18.81
N SER A 33 -7.82 -5.73 -19.05
CA SER A 33 -7.06 -4.92 -20.03
C SER A 33 -7.33 -5.34 -21.47
N PRO A 34 -7.77 -4.43 -22.36
CA PRO A 34 -7.89 -4.71 -23.79
C PRO A 34 -6.52 -5.02 -24.41
N LEU A 35 -6.45 -6.01 -25.32
CA LEU A 35 -5.18 -6.46 -25.93
C LEU A 35 -4.34 -5.33 -26.53
N LYS A 36 -4.97 -4.33 -27.15
CA LYS A 36 -4.28 -3.20 -27.79
C LYS A 36 -3.57 -2.26 -26.81
N GLN A 37 -4.03 -2.18 -25.55
CA GLN A 37 -3.53 -1.24 -24.53
C GLN A 37 -2.95 -1.95 -23.30
N ARG A 38 -2.90 -3.30 -23.31
CA ARG A 38 -2.48 -4.10 -22.15
C ARG A 38 -1.10 -3.74 -21.61
N GLY A 39 -0.14 -3.49 -22.50
CA GLY A 39 1.20 -3.08 -22.11
C GLY A 39 1.23 -1.72 -21.39
N GLU A 40 0.40 -0.77 -21.83
CA GLU A 40 0.28 0.54 -21.20
C GLU A 40 -0.35 0.43 -19.81
N LEU A 41 -1.44 -0.32 -19.66
CA LEU A 41 -2.13 -0.53 -18.38
C LEU A 41 -1.25 -1.26 -17.36
N ILE A 42 -0.52 -2.30 -17.77
CA ILE A 42 0.47 -2.98 -16.93
C ILE A 42 1.63 -2.03 -16.58
N GLY A 43 2.01 -1.14 -17.51
CA GLY A 43 2.98 -0.08 -17.28
C GLY A 43 2.56 0.84 -16.14
N TYR A 44 1.34 1.39 -16.19
CA TYR A 44 0.81 2.23 -15.11
C TYR A 44 0.71 1.48 -13.78
N MET A 45 0.25 0.23 -13.82
CA MET A 45 0.22 -0.63 -12.64
C MET A 45 1.60 -0.77 -11.99
N SER A 46 2.64 -0.98 -12.80
CA SER A 46 4.01 -1.15 -12.32
C SER A 46 4.61 0.14 -11.71
N LEU A 47 4.09 1.30 -12.10
CA LEU A 47 4.51 2.60 -11.57
C LEU A 47 3.86 2.96 -10.23
N ALA A 48 2.71 2.37 -9.89
CA ALA A 48 1.97 2.70 -8.68
C ALA A 48 2.81 2.52 -7.39
N VAL A 49 3.52 1.39 -7.28
CA VAL A 49 4.37 1.08 -6.12
C VAL A 49 5.56 2.06 -5.99
N PRO A 50 6.43 2.24 -7.00
CA PRO A 50 7.57 3.14 -6.86
C PRO A 50 7.17 4.60 -6.61
N ILE A 51 6.05 5.08 -7.19
CA ILE A 51 5.52 6.41 -6.89
C ILE A 51 5.12 6.51 -5.42
N GLY A 52 4.39 5.52 -4.90
CA GLY A 52 4.01 5.47 -3.49
C GLY A 52 5.24 5.43 -2.56
N MET A 53 6.26 4.64 -2.90
CA MET A 53 7.50 4.56 -2.13
C MET A 53 8.33 5.85 -2.18
N ALA A 54 8.26 6.61 -3.29
CA ALA A 54 8.96 7.88 -3.42
C ALA A 54 8.30 8.99 -2.58
N ILE A 55 6.96 9.07 -2.62
CA ILE A 55 6.20 10.16 -2.01
C ILE A 55 5.90 9.88 -0.53
N GLY A 56 5.62 8.62 -0.18
CA GLY A 56 5.15 8.19 1.13
C GLY A 56 6.04 8.61 2.30
N PRO A 57 7.36 8.30 2.29
CA PRO A 57 8.27 8.68 3.37
C PRO A 57 8.41 10.19 3.55
N ALA A 58 8.42 10.95 2.44
CA ALA A 58 8.53 12.41 2.49
C ALA A 58 7.29 13.04 3.14
N LEU A 59 6.08 12.64 2.70
CA LEU A 59 4.83 13.11 3.31
C LEU A 59 4.68 12.63 4.75
N GLY A 60 4.99 11.36 5.02
CA GLY A 60 4.91 10.77 6.35
C GLY A 60 5.84 11.45 7.35
N GLY A 61 7.08 11.72 6.94
CA GLY A 61 8.05 12.46 7.76
C GLY A 61 7.59 13.90 8.04
N TYR A 62 7.08 14.59 7.02
CA TYR A 62 6.52 15.95 7.19
C TYR A 62 5.33 15.98 8.15
N LEU A 63 4.38 15.04 8.03
CA LEU A 63 3.26 14.92 8.96
C LEU A 63 3.73 14.59 10.38
N GLN A 64 4.68 13.67 10.50
CA GLN A 64 5.26 13.30 11.79
C GLN A 64 5.85 14.52 12.50
N ASP A 65 6.62 15.34 11.79
CA ASP A 65 7.30 16.51 12.34
C ASP A 65 6.31 17.63 12.70
N SER A 66 5.27 17.82 11.88
CA SER A 66 4.30 18.90 12.04
C SER A 66 3.26 18.63 13.13
N ILE A 67 2.70 17.42 13.18
CA ILE A 67 1.51 17.10 13.98
C ILE A 67 1.66 15.82 14.83
N GLY A 68 2.82 15.15 14.79
CA GLY A 68 3.14 13.99 15.61
C GLY A 68 2.65 12.64 15.06
N TYR A 69 2.93 11.57 15.79
CA TYR A 69 2.66 10.19 15.35
C TYR A 69 1.17 9.83 15.30
N THR A 70 0.35 10.28 16.25
CA THR A 70 -1.07 9.86 16.29
C THR A 70 -1.84 10.32 15.06
N PRO A 71 -1.80 11.59 14.62
CA PRO A 71 -2.45 12.01 13.39
C PRO A 71 -1.86 11.34 12.14
N LEU A 72 -0.54 11.10 12.10
CA LEU A 72 0.10 10.36 11.01
C LEU A 72 -0.51 8.96 10.82
N PHE A 73 -0.69 8.21 11.91
CA PHE A 73 -1.30 6.89 11.86
C PHE A 73 -2.77 6.95 11.43
N LEU A 74 -3.53 7.96 11.88
CA LEU A 74 -4.92 8.15 11.47
C LEU A 74 -5.05 8.50 9.99
N VAL A 75 -4.19 9.38 9.47
CA VAL A 75 -4.15 9.70 8.03
C VAL A 75 -3.78 8.48 7.21
N SER A 76 -2.78 7.71 7.65
CA SER A 76 -2.36 6.47 6.98
C SER A 76 -3.50 5.43 6.95
N ALA A 77 -4.23 5.28 8.05
CA ALA A 77 -5.40 4.40 8.12
C ALA A 77 -6.54 4.88 7.20
N GLY A 78 -6.81 6.19 7.17
CA GLY A 78 -7.82 6.79 6.28
C GLY A 78 -7.49 6.59 4.80
N LEU A 79 -6.23 6.80 4.40
CA LEU A 79 -5.77 6.52 3.04
C LEU A 79 -5.90 5.03 2.68
N GLY A 80 -5.59 4.14 3.63
CA GLY A 80 -5.79 2.70 3.45
C GLY A 80 -7.25 2.32 3.20
N LEU A 81 -8.19 2.92 3.95
CA LEU A 81 -9.63 2.69 3.76
C LEU A 81 -10.14 3.23 2.43
N LEU A 82 -9.68 4.40 1.99
CA LEU A 82 -10.00 4.96 0.68
C LEU A 82 -9.48 4.09 -0.46
N GLY A 83 -8.36 3.40 -0.28
CA GLY A 83 -7.86 2.44 -1.28
C GLY A 83 -8.71 1.17 -1.41
N PHE A 84 -9.58 0.88 -0.43
CA PHE A 84 -10.48 -0.27 -0.45
C PHE A 84 -11.85 0.02 -1.08
N SER A 85 -12.25 1.30 -1.19
CA SER A 85 -13.51 1.74 -1.80
C SER A 85 -13.40 1.90 -3.30
#